data_AF-A0A534HYE5-F1
#
_entry.id   AF-A0A534HYE5-F1
#
_cell.length_a   1.000
_cell.length_b   1.000
_cell.length_c   1.000
_cell.angle_alpha   90.00
_cell.angle_beta   90.00
_cell.angle_gamma   90.00
#
_symmetry.space_group_name_H-M   'P 1'
#
loop_
_entity.id
_entity.type
_entity.pdbx_description
1 polymer ?
#
loop_
_entity_poly.entity_id
_entity_poly.type
_entity_poly.pdbx_seq_one_letter_code
_entity_poly.pdbx_strand_id
1 'polypeptide(L)' 'MVARVLAVAGGGFVVGVVLLLAGWILTPGPASFVFPGPINEAGQSLIALGLTLIVASVGLLLAGVEERAMPMMNRP' A
#
# COMPACT_ATOMS: atom_id res chain seq x y z
N MET A 1 3.97 -2.61 -21.87
CA MET A 1 2.90 -2.72 -20.84
C MET A 1 3.50 -3.01 -19.45
N VAL A 2 4.32 -4.05 -19.31
CA VAL A 2 5.00 -4.45 -18.07
C VAL A 2 5.75 -3.34 -17.32
N ALA A 3 6.60 -2.55 -18.00
CA ALA A 3 7.39 -1.49 -17.36
C ALA A 3 6.50 -0.39 -16.74
N ARG A 4 5.33 -0.12 -17.34
CA ARG A 4 4.36 0.85 -16.83
C ARG A 4 3.68 0.34 -15.56
N VAL A 5 3.33 -0.94 -15.50
CA VAL A 5 2.75 -1.56 -14.30
C VAL A 5 3.76 -1.58 -13.16
N LEU A 6 5.02 -1.93 -13.43
CA LEU A 6 6.10 -1.87 -12.45
C LEU A 6 6.35 -0.44 -11.94
N ALA A 7 6.34 0.56 -12.82
CA ALA A 7 6.52 1.96 -12.43
C ALA A 7 5.34 2.48 -11.59
N VAL A 8 4.10 2.13 -11.96
CA VAL A 8 2.89 2.54 -11.24
C VAL A 8 2.78 1.85 -9.89
N ALA A 9 2.98 0.52 -9.84
CA ALA A 9 2.91 -0.22 -8.59
C ALA A 9 4.09 0.10 -7.67
N GLY A 10 5.30 0.24 -8.22
CA GLY A 10 6.47 0.68 -7.45
C GLY A 10 6.30 2.10 -6.90
N GLY A 11 5.86 3.04 -7.74
CA GLY A 11 5.58 4.41 -7.32
C GLY A 11 4.46 4.48 -6.28
N GLY A 12 3.36 3.76 -6.50
CA GLY A 12 2.25 3.66 -5.56
C GLY A 12 2.65 3.07 -4.21
N PHE A 13 3.52 2.06 -4.21
CA PHE A 13 4.06 1.47 -2.98
C PHE A 13 4.90 2.47 -2.21
N VAL A 14 5.81 3.19 -2.88
CA VAL A 14 6.65 4.22 -2.24
C VAL A 14 5.78 5.34 -1.64
N VAL A 15 4.82 5.86 -2.41
CA VAL A 15 3.89 6.88 -1.91
C VAL A 15 3.09 6.37 -0.71
N GLY A 16 2.61 5.12 -0.76
CA GLY A 16 1.87 4.51 0.33
C GLY A 16 2.69 4.42 1.62
N VAL A 17 3.97 4.03 1.53
CA VAL A 17 4.90 4.00 2.68
C VAL A 17 5.12 5.40 3.24
N VAL A 18 5.31 6.41 2.39
CA VAL A 18 5.49 7.81 2.82
C VAL A 18 4.27 8.31 3.59
N LEU A 19 3.06 8.03 3.10
CA LEU A 19 1.82 8.42 3.78
C LEU A 19 1.65 7.71 5.13
N LEU A 20 2.03 6.43 5.20
CA LEU A 20 1.97 5.65 6.44
C LEU A 20 2.92 6.23 7.49
N LEU A 21 4.16 6.55 7.10
CA LEU A 21 5.13 7.21 7.98
C LEU A 21 4.67 8.62 8.40
N ALA A 22 4.12 9.41 7.47
CA ALA A 22 3.59 10.73 7.78
C ALA A 22 2.43 10.65 8.79
N GLY A 23 1.50 9.70 8.60
CA GLY A 23 0.39 9.49 9.53
C GLY A 23 0.84 8.97 10.90
N TRP A 24 1.89 8.14 10.94
CA TRP A 24 2.54 7.69 12.17
C TRP A 24 3.18 8.85 12.95
N ILE A 25 3.90 9.74 12.26
CA ILE A 25 4.50 10.94 12.87
C ILE A 25 3.43 11.85 13.45
N LEU A 26 2.28 11.98 12.77
CA LEU A 26 1.16 12.79 13.23
C LEU A 26 0.39 12.13 14.38
N THR A 27 0.39 10.80 14.50
CA THR A 27 -0.31 10.06 15.55
C THR A 27 0.63 9.18 16.38
N PRO A 28 1.59 9.78 17.12
CA PRO A 28 2.57 9.00 17.87
C PRO A 28 1.94 8.35 19.11
N GLY A 29 2.18 7.05 19.26
CA GLY A 29 1.85 6.28 20.48
C GLY A 29 0.52 5.50 20.42
N PRO A 30 0.24 4.68 21.46
CA PRO A 30 -0.92 3.77 21.49
C PRO A 30 -2.29 4.48 21.45
N ALA A 31 -2.33 5.80 21.63
CA ALA A 31 -3.51 6.64 21.43
C ALA A 31 -4.03 6.60 19.98
N SER A 32 -3.22 6.15 19.00
CA SER A 32 -3.70 5.92 17.63
C SER A 32 -4.71 4.76 17.51
N PHE A 33 -4.80 3.88 18.52
CA PHE A 33 -5.64 2.67 18.50
C PHE A 33 -6.56 2.53 19.73
N VAL A 34 -6.49 3.44 20.70
CA VAL A 34 -7.30 3.38 21.93
C VAL A 34 -8.44 4.40 21.84
N PHE A 35 -9.68 3.89 21.82
CA PHE A 35 -10.90 4.68 21.95
C PHE A 35 -11.46 4.49 23.38
N PRO A 36 -11.90 5.55 24.09
CA PRO A 36 -12.02 6.96 23.68
C PRO A 36 -10.77 7.79 24.06
N GLY A 37 -10.24 8.53 23.09
CA GLY A 37 -9.16 9.50 23.26
C GLY A 37 -9.20 10.54 22.14
N PRO A 38 -8.48 11.66 22.23
CA PRO A 38 -8.38 12.63 21.15
C PRO A 38 -7.71 11.97 19.94
N ILE A 39 -8.52 11.63 18.94
CA ILE A 39 -8.05 11.01 17.70
C ILE A 39 -7.43 12.09 16.84
N ASN A 40 -6.19 11.88 16.42
CA ASN A 40 -5.66 12.65 15.29
C ASN A 40 -6.23 12.07 13.99
N GLU A 41 -7.40 12.58 13.59
CA GLU A 41 -8.13 12.13 12.40
C GLU A 41 -7.29 12.24 11.13
N ALA A 42 -6.44 13.27 11.03
CA ALA A 42 -5.55 13.47 9.88
C ALA A 42 -4.48 12.38 9.81
N GLY A 43 -3.84 12.06 10.93
CA GLY A 43 -2.81 11.03 10.97
C GLY A 43 -3.37 9.62 10.74
N GLN A 44 -4.54 9.30 11.30
CA GLN A 44 -5.23 8.03 11.00
C GLN A 44 -5.67 7.93 9.54
N SER A 45 -6.17 9.02 8.95
CA SER A 45 -6.54 9.06 7.52
C SER A 45 -5.34 8.81 6.62
N LEU A 46 -4.19 9.39 6.94
CA LEU A 46 -2.95 9.17 6.20
C LEU A 46 -2.44 7.72 6.32
N ILE A 47 -2.53 7.11 7.50
CA ILE A 47 -2.23 5.69 7.70
C ILE A 47 -3.15 4.82 6.83
N ALA A 48 -4.47 5.07 6.85
CA ALA A 48 -5.44 4.31 6.08
C ALA A 48 -5.23 4.44 4.56
N LEU A 49 -4.96 5.66 4.07
CA LEU A 49 -4.63 5.91 2.67
C LEU A 49 -3.31 5.24 2.27
N GLY A 50 -2.29 5.34 3.11
CA GLY A 50 -0.99 4.70 2.90
C GLY A 50 -1.12 3.18 2.75
N LEU A 51 -1.85 2.54 3.66
CA LEU A 51 -2.12 1.10 3.61
C LEU A 51 -2.91 0.69 2.36
N THR A 52 -3.92 1.49 1.98
CA THR A 52 -4.73 1.21 0.78
C THR A 52 -3.87 1.21 -0.47
N LEU A 53 -2.98 2.19 -0.61
CA LEU A 53 -2.05 2.27 -1.75
C LEU A 53 -1.04 1.13 -1.76
N ILE A 54 -0.54 0.71 -0.59
CA ILE A 54 0.36 -0.44 -0.48
C ILE A 54 -0.36 -1.72 -0.94
N VAL A 55 -1.56 -1.99 -0.43
CA VAL A 55 -2.34 -3.19 -0.80
C VAL A 55 -2.68 -3.20 -2.28
N ALA A 56 -3.15 -2.08 -2.83
CA ALA A 56 -3.42 -1.97 -4.26
C ALA A 56 -2.17 -2.21 -5.12
N SER A 57 -1.02 -1.67 -4.71
CA SER A 57 0.25 -1.83 -5.40
C SER A 57 0.73 -3.28 -5.37
N VAL A 58 0.61 -3.96 -4.23
CA VAL A 58 0.92 -5.39 -4.10
C VAL A 58 0.00 -6.22 -4.99
N GLY A 59 -1.32 -5.94 -4.98
CA GLY A 59 -2.28 -6.63 -5.83
C GLY A 59 -1.94 -6.49 -7.32
N LEU A 60 -1.55 -5.29 -7.77
CA LEU A 60 -1.11 -5.05 -9.15
C LEU A 60 0.16 -5.82 -9.50
N LEU A 61 1.12 -5.92 -8.57
CA LEU A 61 2.34 -6.70 -8.78
C LEU A 61 2.03 -8.19 -8.89
N LEU A 62 1.18 -8.72 -8.01
CA LEU A 62 0.79 -10.14 -8.01
C LEU A 62 0.01 -10.50 -9.28
N ALA A 63 -0.96 -9.68 -9.69
CA ALA A 63 -1.68 -9.89 -10.94
C ALA A 63 -0.72 -9.91 -12.16
N GLY A 64 0.28 -9.03 -12.17
CA GLY A 64 1.30 -9.01 -13.21
C GLY A 64 2.27 -10.20 -13.16
N VAL A 65 2.39 -10.90 -12.03
CA VAL A 65 3.14 -12.16 -11.90
C VAL A 65 2.30 -13.33 -12.41
N GLU A 66 1.02 -13.41 -12.04
CA GLU A 66 0.10 -14.45 -12.50
C GLU A 66 -0.02 -14.49 -14.03
N GLU A 67 -0.17 -13.32 -14.66
CA GLU A 67 -0.24 -13.20 -16.12
C GLU A 67 1.02 -13.74 -16.83
N ARG A 68 2.19 -13.67 -16.17
CA ARG A 68 3.45 -14.22 -16.71
C ARG A 68 3.67 -15.69 -16.37
N ALA A 69 3.01 -16.21 -15.34
CA ALA A 69 3.13 -17.59 -14.91
C ALA A 69 2.22 -18.54 -15.72
N MET A 70 1.02 -18.10 -16.12
CA MET A 70 0.08 -18.91 -16.91
C MET A 70 0.67 -19.53 -18.20
N PRO A 71 1.49 -18.82 -19.01
CA PRO A 71 2.12 -19.40 -20.21
C PRO A 71 3.18 -20.47 -19.91
N MET A 72 3.75 -20.49 -18.70
CA MET A 72 4.76 -21.48 -18.29
C MET A 72 4.12 -22.74 -17.71
N MET A 73 2.93 -22.62 -17.11
CA MET A 73 2.17 -23.72 -16.52
C MET A 73 1.46 -24.60 -17.57
N ASN A 74 1.28 -24.08 -18.79
CA ASN A 74 0.64 -24.76 -19.92
C ASN A 74 1.61 -25.44 -20.90
N ARG A 75 2.87 -25.66 -20.50
CA ARG A 75 3.82 -26.45 -21.30
C ARG A 75 3.66 -27.93 -20.94
N PRO A 76 3.37 -28.82 -21.92
CA PRO A 76 3.19 -30.24 -21.68
C PRO A 76 4.45 -30.93 -21.15
#